data_AF-A0A536KLH2-F1
#
_entry.id   AF-A0A536KLH2-F1
#
_cell.length_a   1.000
_cell.length_b   1.000
_cell.length_c   1.000
_cell.angle_alpha   90.00
_cell.angle_beta   90.00
_cell.angle_gamma   90.00
#
_symmetry.space_group_name_H-M   'P 1'
#
loop_
_entity.id
_entity.type
_entity.pdbx_description
1 polymer ?
#
loop_
_entity_poly.entity_id
_entity_poly.type
_entity_poly.pdbx_seq_one_letter_code
_entity_poly.pdbx_strand_id
1 'polypeptide(L)'
;MDLYILPRTALVVAFGALLLGLSLPGPRGLRLPLLAVALAAVLAAALSINPWLSIAGAYTRYESVVVRLAYLGLFVGSAVLCRRPASRELALRLFLAGCAVAGLEALWQGFRHELPRPDGNLGQPGLLGALLAMALPVGLHIGLKDWRWLLALVPVAGGLYVSSSRSGWLGALAGGLVFLVLIAPARWRQRALALAGALVLLAVVVVLLSPLRNLNQDTGGARVGVWSDSLRMVAARPLTGWGEDATGLMFGHFQTRDWEPGDTFDRIHDQPLDLLVTQGLLGGAALAWLLVA
;
A
#
# COMPACT_ATOMS: atom_id res chain seq x y z
N MET A 1 -12.49 -11.17 -20.28
CA MET A 1 -11.06 -10.82 -20.22
C MET A 1 -10.33 -12.06 -19.76
N ASP A 2 -9.37 -12.56 -20.52
CA ASP A 2 -8.64 -13.78 -20.15
C ASP A 2 -7.91 -13.58 -18.80
N LEU A 3 -8.34 -14.33 -17.79
CA LEU A 3 -7.75 -14.39 -16.45
C LEU A 3 -6.23 -14.71 -16.46
N TYR A 4 -5.68 -15.11 -17.61
CA TYR A 4 -4.27 -15.44 -17.83
C TYR A 4 -3.41 -14.29 -18.37
N ILE A 5 -3.99 -13.19 -18.88
CA ILE A 5 -3.20 -12.08 -19.44
C ILE A 5 -2.63 -11.19 -18.33
N LEU A 6 -3.45 -10.86 -17.32
CA LEU A 6 -3.09 -10.01 -16.18
C LEU A 6 -1.89 -10.52 -15.36
N PRO A 7 -1.75 -11.83 -15.06
CA PRO A 7 -0.58 -12.37 -14.36
C PRO A 7 0.72 -12.20 -15.16
N ARG A 8 0.66 -12.44 -16.47
CA ARG A 8 1.83 -12.38 -17.35
C ARG A 8 2.30 -10.95 -17.53
N THR A 9 1.37 -10.01 -17.68
CA THR A 9 1.71 -8.58 -17.74
C THR A 9 2.24 -8.07 -16.40
N ALA A 10 1.68 -8.49 -15.26
CA ALA A 10 2.19 -8.15 -13.94
C ALA A 10 3.63 -8.65 -13.73
N LEU A 11 3.92 -9.89 -14.11
CA LEU A 11 5.28 -10.44 -14.06
C LEU A 11 6.24 -9.72 -14.99
N VAL A 12 5.82 -9.40 -16.23
CA VAL A 12 6.67 -8.63 -17.17
C VAL A 12 6.98 -7.24 -16.62
N VAL A 13 5.99 -6.54 -16.04
CA VAL A 13 6.18 -5.24 -15.40
C VAL A 13 7.10 -5.39 -14.18
N ALA A 14 6.94 -6.44 -13.38
CA ALA A 14 7.80 -6.72 -12.24
C ALA A 14 9.25 -6.97 -12.68
N PHE A 15 9.47 -7.79 -13.71
CA PHE A 15 10.80 -8.02 -14.28
C PHE A 15 11.40 -6.74 -14.86
N GLY A 16 10.62 -5.94 -15.58
CA GLY A 16 11.07 -4.65 -16.11
C GLY A 16 11.52 -3.70 -15.00
N ALA A 17 10.74 -3.61 -13.92
CA ALA A 17 11.09 -2.83 -12.73
C ALA A 17 12.35 -3.34 -12.03
N LEU A 18 12.49 -4.66 -11.89
CA LEU A 18 13.68 -5.29 -11.32
C LEU A 18 14.93 -4.96 -12.15
N LEU A 19 14.86 -5.14 -13.48
CA LEU A 19 15.96 -4.82 -14.40
C LEU A 19 16.31 -3.34 -14.38
N LEU A 20 15.30 -2.46 -14.30
CA LEU A 20 15.52 -1.03 -14.10
C LEU A 20 16.29 -0.75 -12.80
N GLY A 21 15.90 -1.39 -11.70
CA GLY A 21 16.60 -1.27 -10.42
C GLY A 21 18.07 -1.71 -10.49
N LEU A 22 18.33 -2.86 -11.11
CA LEU A 22 19.66 -3.44 -11.25
C LEU A 22 20.57 -2.63 -12.18
N SER A 23 20.00 -1.98 -13.20
CA SER A 23 20.75 -1.17 -14.17
C SER A 23 21.13 0.23 -13.66
N LEU A 24 20.50 0.71 -12.59
CA LEU A 24 20.70 2.07 -12.10
C LEU A 24 21.64 2.12 -10.90
N PRO A 25 22.50 3.16 -10.80
CA PRO A 25 23.32 3.35 -9.60
C PRO A 25 22.43 3.74 -8.42
N GLY A 26 22.16 2.76 -7.55
CA GLY A 26 21.38 2.94 -6.33
C GLY A 26 21.87 4.12 -5.47
N PRO A 27 20.99 4.77 -4.69
CA PRO A 27 21.33 5.89 -3.83
C PRO A 27 22.52 5.54 -2.92
N ARG A 28 23.59 6.35 -2.92
CA ARG A 28 24.89 5.99 -2.31
C ARG A 28 24.79 5.59 -0.83
N GLY A 29 23.82 6.09 -0.07
CA GLY A 29 23.57 5.72 1.34
C GLY A 29 22.58 4.56 1.55
N LEU A 30 21.78 4.20 0.54
CA LEU A 30 20.70 3.20 0.68
C LEU A 30 21.05 1.84 0.10
N ARG A 31 22.25 1.66 -0.48
CA ARG A 31 22.63 0.40 -1.13
C ARG A 31 22.60 -0.81 -0.18
N LEU A 32 23.20 -0.66 1.00
CA LEU A 32 23.26 -1.75 1.99
C LEU A 32 21.87 -2.07 2.58
N PRO A 33 21.06 -1.08 3.01
CA PRO A 33 19.68 -1.36 3.42
C PRO A 33 18.83 -2.00 2.31
N LEU A 34 18.94 -1.54 1.06
CA LEU A 34 18.24 -2.15 -0.08
C LEU A 34 18.65 -3.60 -0.31
N LEU A 35 19.95 -3.89 -0.23
CA LEU A 35 20.46 -5.25 -0.33
C LEU A 35 19.95 -6.11 0.83
N ALA A 36 19.89 -5.56 2.05
CA ALA A 36 19.36 -6.28 3.21
C ALA A 36 17.88 -6.66 3.01
N VAL A 37 17.05 -5.76 2.50
CA VAL A 37 15.63 -6.05 2.21
C VAL A 37 15.51 -7.11 1.11
N ALA A 38 16.32 -6.99 0.04
CA ALA A 38 16.34 -7.98 -1.03
C ALA A 38 16.76 -9.37 -0.53
N LEU A 39 17.84 -9.44 0.27
CA LEU A 39 18.33 -10.68 0.85
C LEU A 39 17.32 -11.29 1.83
N ALA A 40 16.66 -10.49 2.67
CA ALA A 40 15.63 -10.99 3.57
C ALA A 40 14.46 -11.61 2.81
N ALA A 41 13.99 -10.97 1.73
CA ALA A 41 12.94 -11.52 0.87
C ALA A 41 13.37 -12.83 0.18
N VAL A 42 14.60 -12.89 -0.34
CA VAL A 42 15.16 -14.11 -0.97
C VAL A 42 15.34 -15.24 0.04
N LEU A 43 15.84 -14.95 1.25
CA LEU A 43 15.99 -15.92 2.32
C LEU A 43 14.63 -16.45 2.78
N ALA A 44 13.63 -15.58 2.94
CA ALA A 44 12.27 -15.97 3.27
C ALA A 44 11.65 -16.89 2.21
N ALA A 45 11.87 -16.60 0.92
CA ALA A 45 11.40 -17.45 -0.17
C ALA A 45 12.15 -18.79 -0.24
N ALA A 46 13.47 -18.79 -0.10
CA ALA A 46 14.30 -20.00 -0.14
C ALA A 46 13.98 -20.96 1.01
N LEU A 47 13.67 -20.40 2.18
CA LEU A 47 13.30 -21.15 3.37
C LEU A 47 11.79 -21.29 3.52
N SER A 48 10.98 -20.89 2.55
CA SER A 48 9.50 -20.96 2.63
C SER A 48 9.00 -22.38 2.87
N ILE A 49 7.82 -22.51 3.49
CA ILE A 49 7.10 -23.80 3.57
C ILE A 49 6.73 -24.33 2.18
N ASN A 50 6.61 -23.43 1.20
CA ASN A 50 6.44 -23.75 -0.21
C ASN A 50 7.27 -22.78 -1.08
N PRO A 51 8.54 -23.10 -1.38
CA PRO A 51 9.43 -22.21 -2.14
C PRO A 51 8.90 -21.87 -3.53
N TRP A 52 8.23 -22.81 -4.20
CA TRP A 52 7.64 -22.57 -5.52
C TRP A 52 6.51 -21.56 -5.47
N LEU A 53 5.65 -21.66 -4.45
CA LEU A 53 4.62 -20.65 -4.20
C LEU A 53 5.23 -19.28 -3.88
N SER A 54 6.29 -19.22 -3.08
CA SER A 54 6.95 -17.93 -2.78
C SER A 54 7.70 -17.32 -3.97
N ILE A 55 8.10 -18.12 -4.96
CA ILE A 55 8.72 -17.65 -6.21
C ILE A 55 7.67 -17.22 -7.24
N ALA A 56 6.59 -17.98 -7.40
CA ALA A 56 5.55 -17.73 -8.40
C ALA A 56 4.46 -16.77 -7.90
N GLY A 57 4.17 -16.79 -6.61
CA GLY A 57 3.02 -16.17 -5.98
C GLY A 57 1.75 -17.03 -6.11
N ALA A 58 0.79 -16.81 -5.21
CA ALA A 58 -0.49 -17.48 -5.23
C ALA A 58 -1.33 -17.00 -6.42
N TYR A 59 -2.08 -17.93 -7.01
CA TYR A 59 -3.04 -17.61 -8.07
C TYR A 59 -4.00 -16.53 -7.55
N THR A 60 -4.22 -15.49 -8.37
CA THR A 60 -4.95 -14.21 -8.08
C THR A 60 -4.14 -13.08 -7.44
N ARG A 61 -3.03 -13.34 -6.75
CA ARG A 61 -2.23 -12.28 -6.09
C ARG A 61 -0.86 -12.07 -6.71
N TYR A 62 -0.16 -13.16 -7.01
CA TYR A 62 1.20 -13.12 -7.58
C TYR A 62 2.20 -12.30 -6.76
N GLU A 63 2.00 -12.20 -5.45
CA GLU A 63 2.84 -11.39 -4.57
C GLU A 63 4.05 -12.18 -4.11
N SER A 64 4.89 -12.49 -5.10
CA SER A 64 6.07 -13.32 -4.94
C SER A 64 7.30 -12.52 -4.54
N VAL A 65 8.39 -13.23 -4.26
CA VAL A 65 9.71 -12.63 -4.13
C VAL A 65 10.10 -11.81 -5.37
N VAL A 66 9.67 -12.23 -6.57
CA VAL A 66 9.96 -11.48 -7.81
C VAL A 66 9.27 -10.12 -7.78
N VAL A 67 8.01 -10.07 -7.34
CA VAL A 67 7.26 -8.81 -7.20
C VAL A 67 7.83 -7.94 -6.08
N ARG A 68 8.23 -8.53 -4.95
CA ARG A 68 8.93 -7.81 -3.86
C ARG A 68 10.22 -7.15 -4.34
N LEU A 69 11.05 -7.88 -5.09
CA LEU A 69 12.28 -7.34 -5.68
C LEU A 69 12.00 -6.28 -6.74
N ALA A 70 10.90 -6.43 -7.50
CA ALA A 70 10.45 -5.42 -8.43
C ALA A 70 10.05 -4.11 -7.74
N TYR A 71 9.42 -4.15 -6.56
CA TYR A 71 9.14 -2.95 -5.78
C TYR A 71 10.41 -2.22 -5.34
N LEU A 72 11.48 -2.95 -4.99
CA LEU A 72 12.79 -2.34 -4.73
C LEU A 72 13.37 -1.70 -6.00
N GLY A 73 13.19 -2.35 -7.15
CA GLY A 73 13.61 -1.81 -8.44
C GLY A 73 12.86 -0.53 -8.82
N LEU A 74 11.54 -0.49 -8.61
CA LEU A 74 10.72 0.72 -8.75
C LEU A 74 11.19 1.81 -7.81
N PHE A 75 11.45 1.50 -6.54
CA PHE A 75 11.96 2.46 -5.57
C PHE A 75 13.28 3.08 -6.04
N VAL A 76 14.25 2.25 -6.47
CA VAL A 76 15.54 2.74 -7.00
C VAL A 76 15.32 3.59 -8.26
N GLY A 77 14.49 3.12 -9.18
CA GLY A 77 14.13 3.85 -10.40
C GLY A 77 13.55 5.22 -10.10
N SER A 78 12.54 5.29 -9.23
CA SER A 78 11.93 6.54 -8.77
C SER A 78 12.95 7.44 -8.07
N ALA A 79 13.80 6.90 -7.19
CA ALA A 79 14.82 7.66 -6.47
C ALA A 79 15.86 8.27 -7.42
N VAL A 80 16.23 7.59 -8.51
CA VAL A 80 17.15 8.12 -9.53
C VAL A 80 16.47 9.14 -10.44
N LEU A 81 15.28 8.82 -10.95
CA LEU A 81 14.52 9.72 -11.84
C LEU A 81 14.17 11.04 -11.14
N CYS A 82 13.79 10.99 -9.87
CA CYS A 82 13.42 12.16 -9.09
C CYS A 82 14.61 13.02 -8.61
N ARG A 83 15.87 12.66 -8.94
CA ARG A 83 17.04 13.51 -8.65
C ARG A 83 17.01 14.81 -9.45
N ARG A 84 16.49 14.78 -10.68
CA ARG A 84 16.38 15.97 -11.53
C ARG A 84 15.06 16.69 -11.22
N PRO A 85 15.07 18.01 -10.94
CA PRO A 85 13.84 18.74 -10.63
C PRO A 85 12.75 18.62 -11.69
N ALA A 86 13.12 18.69 -12.97
CA ALA A 86 12.18 18.56 -14.09
C ALA A 86 11.54 17.16 -14.16
N SER A 87 12.34 16.10 -14.01
CA SER A 87 11.85 14.72 -14.01
C SER A 87 10.95 14.43 -12.81
N ARG A 88 11.28 14.98 -11.62
CA ARG A 88 10.43 14.88 -10.43
C ARG A 88 9.08 15.55 -10.63
N GLU A 89 9.07 16.77 -11.15
CA GLU A 89 7.82 17.51 -11.42
C GLU A 89 6.96 16.78 -12.46
N LEU A 90 7.56 16.26 -13.53
CA LEU A 90 6.86 15.45 -14.52
C LEU A 90 6.27 14.18 -13.90
N ALA A 91 7.05 13.45 -13.08
CA ALA A 91 6.58 12.23 -12.41
C ALA A 91 5.38 12.50 -11.49
N LEU A 92 5.40 13.59 -10.72
CA LEU A 92 4.28 13.98 -9.86
C LEU A 92 3.03 14.36 -10.67
N ARG A 93 3.19 15.08 -11.79
CA ARG A 93 2.07 15.44 -12.69
C ARG A 93 1.47 14.21 -13.36
N LEU A 94 2.31 13.29 -13.85
CA LEU A 94 1.85 12.03 -14.46
C LEU A 94 1.15 11.14 -13.43
N PHE A 95 1.68 11.06 -12.20
CA PHE A 95 1.03 10.35 -11.10
C PHE A 95 -0.35 10.93 -10.80
N LEU A 96 -0.46 12.25 -10.64
CA LEU A 96 -1.74 12.92 -10.39
C LEU A 96 -2.72 12.75 -11.56
N ALA A 97 -2.25 12.85 -12.81
CA ALA A 97 -3.07 12.63 -13.99
C ALA A 97 -3.60 11.18 -14.03
N GLY A 98 -2.75 10.19 -13.75
CA GLY A 98 -3.17 8.78 -13.64
C GLY A 98 -4.20 8.56 -12.54
N CYS A 99 -4.01 9.17 -11.37
CA CYS A 99 -4.98 9.12 -10.27
C CYS A 99 -6.31 9.79 -10.65
N ALA A 100 -6.29 10.90 -11.39
CA ALA A 100 -7.49 11.55 -11.89
C ALA A 100 -8.24 10.65 -12.88
N VAL A 101 -7.53 9.95 -13.78
CA VAL A 101 -8.14 8.96 -14.68
C VAL A 101 -8.77 7.81 -13.90
N ALA A 102 -8.08 7.24 -12.92
CA ALA A 102 -8.63 6.17 -12.07
C ALA A 102 -9.87 6.66 -11.27
N GLY A 103 -9.86 7.91 -10.81
CA GLY A 103 -11.01 8.54 -10.15
C GLY A 103 -12.20 8.75 -11.08
N LEU A 104 -11.97 9.16 -12.33
CA LEU A 104 -13.01 9.26 -13.36
C LEU A 104 -13.60 7.89 -13.69
N GLU A 105 -12.75 6.88 -13.82
CA GLU A 105 -13.18 5.50 -14.07
C GLU A 105 -14.05 4.98 -12.91
N ALA A 106 -13.65 5.22 -11.66
CA ALA A 106 -14.44 4.86 -10.49
C ALA A 106 -15.79 5.58 -10.45
N LEU A 107 -15.83 6.87 -10.80
CA LEU A 107 -17.08 7.62 -10.93
C LEU A 107 -17.98 7.05 -12.03
N TRP A 108 -17.39 6.65 -13.15
CA TRP A 108 -18.11 6.01 -14.25
C TRP A 108 -18.70 4.66 -13.84
N GLN A 109 -17.89 3.78 -13.24
CA GLN A 109 -18.33 2.50 -12.66
C GLN A 109 -19.47 2.71 -11.65
N GLY A 110 -19.36 3.73 -10.79
CA GLY A 110 -20.38 4.09 -9.81
C GLY A 110 -21.68 4.58 -10.44
N PHE A 111 -21.60 5.44 -11.46
CA PHE A 111 -22.74 5.94 -12.21
C PHE A 111 -23.48 4.82 -12.97
N ARG A 112 -22.73 3.85 -13.50
CA ARG A 112 -23.27 2.67 -14.21
C ARG A 112 -23.74 1.56 -13.27
N HIS A 113 -23.49 1.67 -11.97
CA HIS A 113 -23.71 0.61 -10.99
C HIS A 113 -23.03 -0.71 -11.37
N GLU A 114 -21.85 -0.65 -11.99
CA GLU A 114 -21.10 -1.83 -12.45
C GLU A 114 -20.59 -2.67 -11.29
N LEU A 115 -20.20 -2.00 -10.21
CA LEU A 115 -19.70 -2.61 -8.98
C LEU A 115 -20.42 -2.01 -7.77
N PRO A 116 -20.75 -2.82 -6.74
CA PRO A 116 -21.25 -2.29 -5.47
C PRO A 116 -20.31 -1.27 -4.83
N ARG A 117 -19.00 -1.45 -5.09
CA ARG A 117 -17.94 -0.54 -4.69
C ARG A 117 -16.99 -0.36 -5.89
N PRO A 118 -17.04 0.79 -6.56
CA PRO A 118 -16.10 1.12 -7.62
C PRO A 118 -14.64 1.02 -7.19
N ASP A 119 -13.80 0.51 -8.07
CA ASP A 119 -12.39 0.26 -7.84
C ASP A 119 -11.48 0.97 -8.86
N GLY A 120 -12.04 1.66 -9.86
CA GLY A 120 -11.28 2.39 -10.88
C GLY A 120 -10.35 1.49 -11.69
N ASN A 121 -10.74 0.23 -11.89
CA ASN A 121 -9.96 -0.84 -12.54
C ASN A 121 -8.68 -1.25 -11.78
N LEU A 122 -8.62 -0.97 -10.47
CA LEU A 122 -7.51 -1.41 -9.61
C LEU A 122 -7.79 -2.77 -8.94
N GLY A 123 -8.94 -3.40 -9.21
CA GLY A 123 -9.33 -4.71 -8.69
C GLY A 123 -9.85 -4.68 -7.25
N GLN A 124 -9.61 -3.61 -6.50
CA GLN A 124 -10.11 -3.46 -5.14
C GLN A 124 -10.32 -1.97 -4.75
N PRO A 125 -11.48 -1.61 -4.16
CA PRO A 125 -11.77 -0.23 -3.73
C PRO A 125 -10.81 0.30 -2.65
N GLY A 126 -10.25 -0.61 -1.84
CA GLY A 126 -9.22 -0.26 -0.84
C GLY A 126 -7.94 0.27 -1.48
N LEU A 127 -7.48 -0.38 -2.56
CA LEU A 127 -6.31 0.03 -3.33
C LEU A 127 -6.55 1.37 -4.02
N LEU A 128 -7.72 1.56 -4.62
CA LEU A 128 -8.14 2.87 -5.15
C LEU A 128 -8.08 3.95 -4.08
N GLY A 129 -8.67 3.70 -2.91
CA GLY A 129 -8.66 4.63 -1.79
C GLY A 129 -7.25 5.02 -1.35
N ALA A 130 -6.34 4.05 -1.25
CA ALA A 130 -4.94 4.31 -0.89
C ALA A 130 -4.20 5.12 -1.96
N LEU A 131 -4.39 4.79 -3.24
CA LEU A 131 -3.79 5.51 -4.36
C LEU A 131 -4.24 6.97 -4.41
N LEU A 132 -5.55 7.21 -4.32
CA LEU A 132 -6.13 8.54 -4.38
C LEU A 132 -5.82 9.37 -3.12
N ALA A 133 -5.68 8.73 -1.96
CA ALA A 133 -5.22 9.38 -0.74
C ALA A 133 -3.82 10.00 -0.89
N MET A 134 -2.91 9.30 -1.58
CA MET A 134 -1.57 9.82 -1.90
C MET A 134 -1.63 10.98 -2.93
N ALA A 135 -2.59 10.95 -3.85
CA ALA A 135 -2.75 11.98 -4.87
C ALA A 135 -3.15 13.34 -4.30
N LEU A 136 -3.88 13.38 -3.17
CA LEU A 136 -4.37 14.63 -2.58
C LEU A 136 -3.23 15.60 -2.22
N PRO A 137 -2.25 15.26 -1.35
CA PRO A 137 -1.15 16.18 -1.03
C PRO A 137 -0.27 16.52 -2.25
N VAL A 138 -0.13 15.61 -3.21
CA VAL A 138 0.58 15.87 -4.47
C VAL A 138 -0.14 16.92 -5.31
N GLY A 139 -1.46 16.80 -5.47
CA GLY A 139 -2.25 17.77 -6.22
C GLY A 139 -2.33 19.13 -5.55
N LEU A 140 -2.36 19.18 -4.21
CA LEU A 140 -2.22 20.45 -3.48
C LEU A 140 -0.84 21.08 -3.74
N HIS A 141 0.25 20.31 -3.68
CA HIS A 141 1.60 20.81 -3.96
C HIS A 141 1.74 21.41 -5.37
N ILE A 142 1.26 20.70 -6.39
CA ILE A 142 1.31 21.17 -7.78
C ILE A 142 0.36 22.36 -7.97
N GLY A 143 -0.83 22.29 -7.37
CA GLY A 143 -1.87 23.32 -7.44
C GLY A 143 -1.46 24.67 -6.87
N LEU A 144 -0.56 24.71 -5.88
CA LEU A 144 0.03 25.96 -5.38
C LEU A 144 0.88 26.69 -6.42
N LYS A 145 1.45 25.96 -7.40
CA LYS A 145 2.25 26.55 -8.50
C LYS A 145 1.40 26.85 -9.73
N ASP A 146 0.43 25.99 -10.01
CA ASP A 146 -0.49 26.12 -11.14
C ASP A 146 -1.88 25.60 -10.75
N TRP A 147 -2.80 26.54 -10.50
CA TRP A 147 -4.14 26.27 -9.98
C TRP A 147 -4.96 25.33 -10.88
N ARG A 148 -4.64 25.22 -12.18
CA ARG A 148 -5.36 24.34 -13.11
C ARG A 148 -5.27 22.88 -12.69
N TRP A 149 -4.19 22.49 -12.03
CA TRP A 149 -4.02 21.14 -11.49
C TRP A 149 -4.93 20.84 -10.29
N LEU A 150 -5.52 21.85 -9.65
CA LEU A 150 -6.55 21.64 -8.63
C LEU A 150 -7.81 21.00 -9.23
N LEU A 151 -8.06 21.19 -10.52
CA LEU A 151 -9.18 20.52 -11.21
C LEU A 151 -9.01 19.00 -11.24
N ALA A 152 -7.78 18.49 -11.24
CA ALA A 152 -7.50 17.06 -11.15
C ALA A 152 -7.91 16.47 -9.79
N LEU A 153 -8.08 17.29 -8.75
CA LEU A 153 -8.55 16.83 -7.45
C LEU A 153 -10.05 16.53 -7.42
N VAL A 154 -10.82 17.04 -8.38
CA VAL A 154 -12.27 16.75 -8.48
C VAL A 154 -12.53 15.25 -8.71
N PRO A 155 -11.98 14.61 -9.76
CA PRO A 155 -12.15 13.17 -9.93
C PRO A 155 -11.45 12.35 -8.85
N VAL A 156 -10.35 12.83 -8.25
CA VAL A 156 -9.71 12.16 -7.11
C VAL A 156 -10.64 12.12 -5.90
N ALA A 157 -11.28 13.24 -5.56
CA ALA A 157 -12.24 13.31 -4.46
C ALA A 157 -13.50 12.47 -4.76
N GLY A 158 -13.99 12.52 -6.00
CA GLY A 158 -15.11 11.69 -6.44
C GLY A 158 -14.81 10.19 -6.35
N GLY A 159 -13.64 9.77 -6.85
CA GLY A 159 -13.15 8.39 -6.74
C GLY A 159 -13.02 7.92 -5.29
N LEU A 160 -12.46 8.76 -4.41
CA LEU A 160 -12.40 8.48 -2.96
C LEU A 160 -13.80 8.26 -2.39
N TYR A 161 -14.75 9.14 -2.71
CA TYR A 161 -16.12 9.03 -2.24
C TYR A 161 -16.79 7.71 -2.69
N VAL A 162 -16.78 7.42 -3.99
CA VAL A 162 -17.46 6.22 -4.53
C VAL A 162 -16.77 4.92 -4.12
N SER A 163 -15.45 4.92 -3.88
CA SER A 163 -14.71 3.74 -3.37
C SER A 163 -15.22 3.24 -2.01
N SER A 164 -15.94 4.11 -1.27
CA SER A 164 -16.41 3.87 0.09
C SER A 164 -15.30 3.32 1.03
N SER A 165 -14.05 3.71 0.77
CA SER A 165 -12.87 3.26 1.52
C SER A 165 -12.56 4.21 2.67
N ARG A 166 -12.94 3.81 3.90
CA ARG A 166 -12.73 4.61 5.12
C ARG A 166 -11.26 4.89 5.39
N SER A 167 -10.39 3.89 5.19
CA SER A 167 -8.94 4.08 5.31
C SER A 167 -8.40 5.02 4.24
N GLY A 168 -8.97 4.99 3.02
CA GLY A 168 -8.68 5.97 1.97
C GLY A 168 -9.06 7.39 2.38
N TRP A 169 -10.26 7.60 2.96
CA TRP A 169 -10.69 8.91 3.45
C TRP A 169 -9.80 9.42 4.58
N LEU A 170 -9.49 8.58 5.57
CA LEU A 170 -8.59 8.93 6.67
C LEU A 170 -7.17 9.22 6.17
N GLY A 171 -6.67 8.43 5.20
CA GLY A 171 -5.37 8.65 4.57
C GLY A 171 -5.31 9.97 3.80
N ALA A 172 -6.36 10.29 3.04
CA ALA A 172 -6.47 11.55 2.31
C ALA A 172 -6.51 12.74 3.28
N LEU A 173 -7.32 12.67 4.33
CA LEU A 173 -7.39 13.69 5.38
C LEU A 173 -6.02 13.88 6.04
N ALA A 174 -5.39 12.80 6.50
CA ALA A 174 -4.08 12.85 7.15
C ALA A 174 -3.00 13.42 6.21
N GLY A 175 -2.94 12.96 4.96
CA GLY A 175 -1.99 13.45 3.97
C GLY A 175 -2.18 14.94 3.65
N GLY A 176 -3.42 15.38 3.47
CA GLY A 176 -3.76 16.79 3.27
C GLY A 176 -3.39 17.66 4.48
N LEU A 177 -3.70 17.21 5.70
CA LEU A 177 -3.34 17.93 6.92
C LEU A 177 -1.84 17.99 7.13
N VAL A 178 -1.10 16.90 6.89
CA VAL A 178 0.37 16.90 6.95
C VAL A 178 0.94 17.89 5.94
N PHE A 179 0.42 17.93 4.71
CA PHE A 179 0.82 18.93 3.72
C PHE A 179 0.62 20.36 4.23
N LEU A 180 -0.55 20.65 4.82
CA LEU A 180 -0.83 21.97 5.42
C LEU A 180 0.13 22.32 6.55
N VAL A 181 0.48 21.35 7.41
CA VAL A 181 1.48 21.53 8.47
C VAL A 181 2.86 21.84 7.90
N LEU A 182 3.26 21.17 6.82
CA LEU A 182 4.57 21.35 6.19
C LEU A 182 4.73 22.72 5.51
N ILE A 183 3.64 23.30 5.00
CA ILE A 183 3.66 24.65 4.41
C ILE A 183 3.38 25.77 5.43
N ALA A 184 2.95 25.43 6.65
CA ALA A 184 2.64 26.41 7.68
C ALA A 184 3.90 27.16 8.14
N PRO A 185 3.82 28.48 8.44
CA PRO A 185 4.93 29.23 9.01
C PRO A 185 5.45 28.59 10.30
N ALA A 186 6.78 28.61 10.51
CA ALA A 186 7.42 27.95 11.65
C ALA A 186 6.79 28.30 13.01
N ARG A 187 6.40 29.57 13.21
CA ARG A 187 5.72 30.05 14.43
C ARG A 187 4.37 29.38 14.72
N TRP A 188 3.70 28.85 13.69
CA TRP A 188 2.41 28.17 13.79
C TRP A 188 2.50 26.66 13.65
N ARG A 189 3.66 26.11 13.26
CA ARG A 189 3.82 24.69 12.91
C ARG A 189 3.40 23.74 14.03
N GLN A 190 3.75 24.04 15.29
CA GLN A 190 3.37 23.21 16.43
C GLN A 190 1.86 23.23 16.70
N ARG A 191 1.22 24.41 16.55
CA ARG A 191 -0.23 24.55 16.68
C ARG A 191 -0.96 23.84 15.53
N ALA A 192 -0.44 23.96 14.32
CA ALA A 192 -0.96 23.26 13.14
C ALA A 192 -0.83 21.75 13.29
N LEU A 193 0.30 21.25 13.80
CA LEU A 193 0.51 19.83 14.07
C LEU A 193 -0.45 19.30 15.15
N ALA A 194 -0.63 20.04 16.24
CA ALA A 194 -1.57 19.68 17.29
C ALA A 194 -3.01 19.64 16.77
N LEU A 195 -3.42 20.64 15.98
CA LEU A 195 -4.74 20.68 15.34
C LEU A 195 -4.92 19.53 14.34
N ALA A 196 -3.93 19.28 13.49
CA ALA A 196 -3.95 18.16 12.54
C ALA A 196 -4.11 16.83 13.27
N GLY A 197 -3.34 16.60 14.34
CA GLY A 197 -3.47 15.41 15.19
C GLY A 197 -4.85 15.28 15.82
N ALA A 198 -5.40 16.39 16.35
CA ALA A 198 -6.75 16.41 16.92
C ALA A 198 -7.84 16.11 15.88
N LEU A 199 -7.73 16.64 14.66
CA LEU A 199 -8.68 16.39 13.58
C LEU A 199 -8.61 14.94 13.08
N VAL A 200 -7.42 14.37 12.94
CA VAL A 200 -7.25 12.95 12.59
C VAL A 200 -7.83 12.07 13.70
N LEU A 201 -7.52 12.36 14.97
CA LEU A 201 -8.07 11.62 16.10
C LEU A 201 -9.60 11.71 16.14
N LEU A 202 -10.15 12.90 15.94
CA LEU A 202 -11.59 13.11 15.86
C LEU A 202 -12.20 12.30 14.72
N ALA A 203 -11.60 12.29 13.54
CA ALA A 203 -12.08 11.50 12.40
C ALA A 203 -12.06 10.00 12.71
N VAL A 204 -11.00 9.50 13.36
CA VAL A 204 -10.91 8.10 13.82
C VAL A 204 -12.02 7.79 14.83
N VAL A 205 -12.22 8.65 15.83
CA VAL A 205 -13.30 8.49 16.82
C VAL A 205 -14.67 8.47 16.16
N VAL A 206 -14.93 9.37 15.21
CA VAL A 206 -16.18 9.39 14.43
C VAL A 206 -16.34 8.09 13.64
N VAL A 207 -15.31 7.57 12.99
CA VAL A 207 -15.39 6.29 12.29
C VAL A 207 -15.71 5.15 13.24
N LEU A 208 -15.08 5.09 14.42
CA LEU A 208 -15.24 3.99 15.39
C LEU A 208 -16.58 4.02 16.14
N LEU A 209 -17.10 5.21 16.45
CA LEU A 209 -18.30 5.38 17.28
C LEU A 209 -19.59 5.59 16.47
N SER A 210 -19.51 5.77 15.15
CA SER A 210 -20.67 5.93 14.27
C SER A 210 -20.99 4.64 13.47
N PRO A 211 -22.12 4.58 12.75
CA PRO A 211 -22.42 3.48 11.83
C PRO A 211 -21.35 3.27 10.75
N LEU A 212 -20.48 4.26 10.50
CA LEU A 212 -19.35 4.12 9.60
C LEU A 212 -18.42 2.97 10.01
N ARG A 213 -18.38 2.55 11.28
CA ARG A 213 -17.60 1.39 11.74
C ARG A 213 -17.99 0.08 11.04
N ASN A 214 -19.22 -0.03 10.56
CA ASN A 214 -19.77 -1.20 9.88
C ASN A 214 -20.04 -0.93 8.38
N LEU A 215 -19.51 0.16 7.83
CA LEU A 215 -19.68 0.50 6.42
C LEU A 215 -19.18 -0.68 5.56
N ASN A 216 -19.98 -1.07 4.56
CA ASN A 216 -19.73 -2.21 3.68
C ASN A 216 -19.60 -3.56 4.41
N GLN A 217 -20.24 -3.72 5.56
CA GLN A 217 -20.19 -4.94 6.38
C GLN A 217 -18.76 -5.35 6.78
N ASP A 218 -17.83 -4.39 6.81
CA ASP A 218 -16.41 -4.66 7.10
C ASP A 218 -16.24 -5.26 8.50
N THR A 219 -15.63 -6.44 8.55
CA THR A 219 -15.33 -7.23 9.77
C THR A 219 -14.12 -6.67 10.51
N GLY A 220 -14.06 -5.35 10.72
CA GLY A 220 -12.93 -4.68 11.41
C GLY A 220 -12.60 -5.29 12.78
N GLY A 221 -13.60 -5.85 13.48
CA GLY A 221 -13.39 -6.60 14.72
C GLY A 221 -12.73 -7.98 14.55
N ALA A 222 -12.99 -8.68 13.43
CA ALA A 222 -12.35 -9.95 13.10
C ALA A 222 -10.84 -9.77 12.91
N ARG A 223 -10.41 -8.63 12.35
CA ARG A 223 -8.99 -8.33 12.11
C ARG A 223 -8.16 -8.31 13.37
N VAL A 224 -8.70 -7.85 14.51
CA VAL A 224 -7.97 -7.88 15.79
C VAL A 224 -7.66 -9.33 16.20
N GLY A 225 -8.61 -10.24 15.98
CA GLY A 225 -8.42 -11.67 16.16
C GLY A 225 -7.35 -12.24 15.23
N VAL A 226 -7.46 -11.93 13.94
CA VAL A 226 -6.46 -12.32 12.90
C VAL A 226 -5.06 -11.84 13.29
N TRP A 227 -4.90 -10.60 13.73
CA TRP A 227 -3.61 -10.06 14.17
C TRP A 227 -3.05 -10.80 15.38
N SER A 228 -3.91 -11.14 16.35
CA SER A 228 -3.49 -11.90 17.53
C SER A 228 -2.99 -13.30 17.18
N ASP A 229 -3.64 -13.99 16.23
CA ASP A 229 -3.21 -15.30 15.74
C ASP A 229 -1.94 -15.19 14.87
N SER A 230 -1.81 -14.09 14.11
CA SER A 230 -0.62 -13.79 13.30
C SER A 230 0.63 -13.59 14.16
N LEU A 231 0.51 -12.98 15.34
CA LEU A 231 1.62 -12.88 16.29
C LEU A 231 2.12 -14.26 16.73
N ARG A 232 1.25 -15.27 16.81
CA ARG A 232 1.64 -16.66 17.09
C ARG A 232 2.36 -17.29 15.89
N MET A 233 1.95 -16.97 14.67
CA MET A 233 2.68 -17.36 13.46
C MET A 233 4.10 -16.78 13.46
N VAL A 234 4.26 -15.51 13.82
CA VAL A 234 5.57 -14.86 13.97
C VAL A 234 6.39 -15.56 15.06
N ALA A 235 5.79 -15.84 16.22
CA ALA A 235 6.48 -16.51 17.32
C ALA A 235 6.95 -17.93 16.96
N ALA A 236 6.21 -18.65 16.12
CA ALA A 236 6.59 -20.00 15.67
C ALA A 236 7.73 -20.00 14.63
N ARG A 237 7.88 -18.94 13.84
CA ARG A 237 8.96 -18.82 12.84
C ARG A 237 9.56 -17.41 12.78
N PRO A 238 10.24 -16.96 13.85
CA PRO A 238 10.53 -15.55 14.06
C PRO A 238 11.61 -14.97 13.15
N LEU A 239 12.54 -15.78 12.65
CA LEU A 239 13.69 -15.24 11.90
C LEU A 239 13.33 -14.89 10.46
N THR A 240 12.81 -15.87 9.71
CA THR A 240 12.61 -15.77 8.25
C THR A 240 11.15 -15.79 7.84
N GLY A 241 10.22 -15.90 8.77
CA GLY A 241 8.78 -15.99 8.49
C GLY A 241 8.43 -17.25 7.71
N TRP A 242 7.24 -17.31 7.13
CA TRP A 242 6.69 -18.48 6.43
C TRP A 242 6.94 -18.51 4.92
N GLY A 243 7.45 -17.40 4.37
CA GLY A 243 7.65 -17.20 2.93
C GLY A 243 6.55 -16.34 2.30
N GLU A 244 6.87 -15.74 1.16
CA GLU A 244 5.94 -14.90 0.40
C GLU A 244 4.73 -15.70 -0.10
N ASP A 245 3.54 -15.09 -0.01
CA ASP A 245 2.23 -15.67 -0.36
C ASP A 245 1.89 -17.02 0.29
N ALA A 246 2.69 -17.47 1.29
CA ALA A 246 2.48 -18.74 1.99
C ALA A 246 1.62 -18.62 3.25
N THR A 247 1.23 -17.41 3.65
CA THR A 247 0.44 -17.14 4.87
C THR A 247 -0.83 -17.99 4.93
N GLY A 248 -1.60 -18.05 3.84
CA GLY A 248 -2.83 -18.84 3.77
C GLY A 248 -2.64 -20.35 3.94
N LEU A 249 -1.44 -20.89 3.67
CA LEU A 249 -1.17 -22.32 3.89
C LEU A 249 -1.05 -22.65 5.39
N MET A 250 -0.64 -21.67 6.19
CA MET A 250 -0.29 -21.90 7.59
C MET A 250 -1.26 -21.24 8.57
N PHE A 251 -2.00 -20.21 8.16
CA PHE A 251 -2.85 -19.44 9.06
C PHE A 251 -3.86 -20.32 9.83
N GLY A 252 -4.45 -21.32 9.18
CA GLY A 252 -5.40 -22.24 9.81
C GLY A 252 -4.84 -23.04 11.00
N HIS A 253 -3.51 -23.26 11.06
CA HIS A 253 -2.88 -23.93 12.21
C HIS A 253 -2.77 -23.04 13.46
N PHE A 254 -2.86 -21.72 13.29
CA PHE A 254 -2.75 -20.74 14.37
C PHE A 254 -4.09 -20.09 14.73
N GLN A 255 -5.10 -20.32 13.89
CA GLN A 255 -6.43 -19.77 14.05
C GLN A 255 -7.08 -20.26 15.35
N THR A 256 -7.41 -19.33 16.24
CA THR A 256 -8.03 -19.66 17.52
C THR A 256 -9.55 -19.70 17.47
N ARG A 257 -10.14 -19.02 16.49
CA ARG A 257 -11.58 -18.94 16.28
C ARG A 257 -11.87 -18.79 14.80
N ASP A 258 -13.07 -19.20 14.41
CA ASP A 258 -13.60 -18.86 13.11
C ASP A 258 -14.01 -17.37 13.11
N TRP A 259 -13.08 -16.51 12.70
CA TRP A 259 -13.25 -15.06 12.75
C TRP A 259 -14.24 -14.55 11.70
N GLU A 260 -14.39 -15.30 10.62
CA GLU A 260 -15.32 -15.01 9.53
C GLU A 260 -15.75 -16.36 8.91
N PRO A 261 -16.90 -16.92 9.35
CA PRO A 261 -17.28 -18.28 8.98
C PRO A 261 -17.38 -18.51 7.48
N GLY A 262 -16.60 -19.48 7.01
CA GLY A 262 -16.51 -19.85 5.59
C GLY A 262 -15.42 -19.11 4.81
N ASP A 263 -14.73 -18.15 5.42
CA ASP A 263 -13.63 -17.43 4.79
C ASP A 263 -12.27 -18.00 5.21
N THR A 264 -11.35 -18.04 4.25
CA THR A 264 -9.95 -18.40 4.49
C THR A 264 -9.09 -17.15 4.41
N PHE A 265 -8.31 -16.89 5.46
CA PHE A 265 -7.39 -15.76 5.46
C PHE A 265 -6.11 -16.13 4.71
N ASP A 266 -5.94 -15.54 3.54
CA ASP A 266 -4.71 -15.64 2.77
C ASP A 266 -3.67 -14.58 3.17
N ARG A 267 -4.09 -13.53 3.91
CA ARG A 267 -3.26 -12.43 4.43
C ARG A 267 -3.72 -11.88 5.76
N ILE A 268 -2.82 -11.13 6.40
CA ILE A 268 -3.06 -10.53 7.72
C ILE A 268 -3.78 -9.18 7.66
N HIS A 269 -3.83 -8.56 6.47
CA HIS A 269 -4.44 -7.25 6.25
C HIS A 269 -3.86 -6.12 7.12
N ASP A 270 -2.61 -6.29 7.55
CA ASP A 270 -1.74 -5.29 8.18
C ASP A 270 -0.34 -5.45 7.59
N GLN A 271 0.15 -4.48 6.83
CA GLN A 271 1.39 -4.61 6.05
C GLN A 271 2.63 -4.92 6.91
N PRO A 272 2.88 -4.22 8.04
CA PRO A 272 3.99 -4.55 8.92
C PRO A 272 3.90 -5.97 9.48
N LEU A 273 2.74 -6.39 9.96
CA LEU A 273 2.56 -7.72 10.52
C LEU A 273 2.62 -8.81 9.44
N ASP A 274 2.08 -8.55 8.24
CA ASP A 274 2.20 -9.42 7.07
C ASP A 274 3.67 -9.62 6.70
N LEU A 275 4.49 -8.56 6.71
CA LEU A 275 5.94 -8.67 6.50
C LEU A 275 6.63 -9.52 7.57
N LEU A 276 6.25 -9.37 8.84
CA LEU A 276 6.80 -10.21 9.91
C LEU A 276 6.36 -11.67 9.77
N VAL A 277 5.13 -11.93 9.33
CA VAL A 277 4.67 -13.29 9.05
C VAL A 277 5.39 -13.89 7.85
N THR A 278 5.59 -13.15 6.77
CA THR A 278 6.21 -13.69 5.54
C THR A 278 7.73 -13.76 5.60
N GLN A 279 8.39 -12.74 6.17
CA GLN A 279 9.86 -12.61 6.18
C GLN A 279 10.51 -12.61 7.57
N GLY A 280 9.71 -12.68 8.64
CA GLY A 280 10.22 -12.67 10.00
C GLY A 280 10.86 -11.34 10.42
N LEU A 281 11.55 -11.38 11.56
CA LEU A 281 12.30 -10.28 12.13
C LEU A 281 13.43 -9.82 11.21
N LEU A 282 13.99 -10.69 10.37
CA LEU A 282 15.01 -10.29 9.39
C LEU A 282 14.42 -9.33 8.34
N GLY A 283 13.26 -9.64 7.78
CA GLY A 283 12.56 -8.75 6.86
C GLY A 283 12.12 -7.46 7.55
N GLY A 284 11.54 -7.56 8.75
CA GLY A 284 11.13 -6.39 9.54
C GLY A 284 12.30 -5.46 9.87
N ALA A 285 13.43 -6.00 10.33
CA ALA A 285 14.63 -5.22 10.65
C ALA A 285 15.28 -4.62 9.40
N ALA A 286 15.33 -5.35 8.29
CA ALA A 286 15.87 -4.85 7.04
C ALA A 286 15.04 -3.66 6.50
N LEU A 287 13.71 -3.76 6.54
CA LEU A 287 12.84 -2.66 6.13
C LEU A 287 12.97 -1.48 7.10
N ALA A 288 13.01 -1.72 8.41
CA ALA A 288 13.22 -0.67 9.41
C ALA A 288 14.54 0.07 9.17
N TRP A 289 15.63 -0.65 8.86
CA TRP A 289 16.91 -0.06 8.50
C TRP A 289 16.81 0.81 7.24
N LEU A 290 16.12 0.33 6.20
CA LEU A 290 15.90 1.11 4.96
C LEU A 290 15.11 2.41 5.21
N LEU A 291 14.14 2.39 6.13
CA LEU A 291 13.30 3.55 6.42
C LEU A 291 14.02 4.64 7.23
N VAL A 292 15.09 4.31 7.96
CA VAL A 292 15.84 5.24 8.82
C VAL A 292 17.22 5.64 8.28
N ALA A 293 17.70 4.98 7.21
CA ALA A 293 18.98 5.25 6.56
C ALA A 293 18.92 6.48 5.62
#